data_AF-A0A329ISV8-F1
#
_entry.id   AF-A0A329ISV8-F1
#
_cell.length_a   1.000
_cell.length_b   1.000
_cell.length_c   1.000
_cell.angle_alpha   90.00
_cell.angle_beta   90.00
_cell.angle_gamma   90.00
#
_symmetry.space_group_name_H-M   'P 1'
#
loop_
_entity.id
_entity.type
_entity.pdbx_description
1 polymer ?
#
loop_
_entity_poly.entity_id
_entity_poly.type
_entity_poly.pdbx_seq_one_letter_code
_entity_poly.pdbx_strand_id
1 'polypeptide(L)'
;MRASKRFACSLGWLLGLAGYVTTGLAADVAGSQDFPNLPRPTDAEIVDYKPATSQERIIPLGSIRKISGQLRFDGQVASRGTSRSVTYQLPPERSADEAFTAAREAFQQQGAQLLFWCQARDCGESSLWANEVFGNARLYGADNGQAYLLLRMAPDSDTLVALYSITRGNRRAMLHVEEFQADAPLGELLPTSATLLRELKSSGDLDLSMLKGEPREPWITLLSRGLNLDSALRVILSGPTSEAWRQALIDKGVRGARLESGNKPTQGLVVELIR
;
A
#
# COMPACT_ATOMS: atom_id res chain seq x y z
N MET A 1 2.48 -79.42 56.73
CA MET A 1 3.59 -78.70 57.41
C MET A 1 4.01 -77.51 56.55
N ARG A 2 4.42 -76.38 57.17
CA ARG A 2 5.21 -75.21 56.68
C ARG A 2 5.29 -74.99 55.15
N ALA A 3 4.75 -73.94 54.52
CA ALA A 3 4.97 -72.49 54.69
C ALA A 3 6.38 -71.97 54.29
N SER A 4 6.46 -71.14 53.22
CA SER A 4 7.31 -69.93 53.11
C SER A 4 7.09 -69.17 51.78
N LYS A 5 7.22 -67.83 51.79
CA LYS A 5 7.20 -66.92 50.61
C LYS A 5 8.62 -66.37 50.34
N ARG A 6 8.87 -65.88 49.10
CA ARG A 6 9.78 -64.77 48.65
C ARG A 6 9.73 -64.76 47.10
N PHE A 7 9.38 -63.72 46.31
CA PHE A 7 9.55 -62.25 46.28
C PHE A 7 10.93 -61.73 45.81
N ALA A 8 11.02 -61.32 44.53
CA ALA A 8 11.92 -60.33 43.88
C ALA A 8 11.44 -60.17 42.41
N CYS A 9 11.16 -58.97 41.86
CA CYS A 9 12.09 -58.06 41.16
C CYS A 9 12.99 -58.76 40.10
N SER A 10 13.19 -58.28 38.88
CA SER A 10 12.69 -57.14 38.08
C SER A 10 12.84 -57.52 36.56
N LEU A 11 12.69 -56.72 35.50
CA LEU A 11 12.52 -55.27 35.27
C LEU A 11 11.78 -55.08 33.92
N GLY A 12 10.94 -54.05 33.76
CA GLY A 12 10.25 -53.76 32.48
C GLY A 12 11.01 -52.75 31.60
N TRP A 13 11.30 -53.11 30.35
CA TRP A 13 11.88 -52.19 29.35
C TRP A 13 10.78 -51.29 28.76
N LEU A 14 10.66 -50.06 29.26
CA LEU A 14 9.89 -48.99 28.63
C LEU A 14 10.75 -48.30 27.56
N LEU A 15 10.54 -48.66 26.30
CA LEU A 15 11.06 -47.94 25.14
C LEU A 15 10.39 -46.57 25.04
N GLY A 16 11.07 -45.53 25.54
CA GLY A 16 10.62 -44.16 25.44
C GLY A 16 10.70 -43.64 24.01
N LEU A 17 9.56 -43.51 23.34
CA LEU A 17 9.42 -42.76 22.10
C LEU A 17 9.60 -41.26 22.40
N ALA A 18 10.84 -40.78 22.31
CA ALA A 18 11.16 -39.36 22.34
C ALA A 18 10.63 -38.71 21.05
N GLY A 19 9.41 -38.18 21.11
CA GLY A 19 8.85 -37.37 20.03
C GLY A 19 9.64 -36.07 19.90
N TYR A 20 10.39 -35.92 18.81
CA TYR A 20 11.00 -34.66 18.44
C TYR A 20 9.91 -33.65 18.09
N VAL A 21 9.53 -32.82 19.06
CA VAL A 21 8.70 -31.64 18.80
C VAL A 21 9.57 -30.62 18.10
N THR A 22 9.55 -30.63 16.77
CA THR A 22 10.13 -29.55 15.97
C THR A 22 9.26 -28.31 16.16
N THR A 23 9.61 -27.47 17.13
CA THR A 23 9.13 -26.08 17.19
C THR A 23 9.76 -25.34 16.01
N GLY A 24 9.12 -25.46 14.84
CA GLY A 24 9.48 -24.68 13.68
C GLY A 24 9.26 -23.20 14.01
N LEU A 25 10.36 -22.48 14.24
CA LEU A 25 10.35 -21.05 14.02
C LEU A 25 9.91 -20.85 12.57
N ALA A 26 8.78 -20.19 12.37
CA ALA A 26 8.37 -19.79 11.04
C ALA A 26 9.41 -18.77 10.57
N ALA A 27 10.19 -19.18 9.57
CA ALA A 27 11.33 -18.44 9.07
C ALA A 27 11.00 -17.92 7.67
N ASP A 28 11.67 -16.84 7.29
CA ASP A 28 11.64 -16.30 5.94
C ASP A 28 11.85 -17.40 4.89
N VAL A 29 11.16 -17.29 3.75
CA VAL A 29 11.39 -18.16 2.60
C VAL A 29 12.87 -18.15 2.23
N ALA A 30 13.47 -19.34 2.09
CA ALA A 30 14.91 -19.48 1.86
C ALA A 30 15.38 -18.70 0.62
N GLY A 31 16.46 -17.93 0.77
CA GLY A 31 17.01 -17.06 -0.28
C GLY A 31 16.24 -15.77 -0.51
N SER A 32 15.23 -15.45 0.31
CA SER A 32 14.60 -14.13 0.32
C SER A 32 15.44 -13.09 1.07
N GLN A 33 15.11 -11.83 0.82
CA GLN A 33 15.72 -10.65 1.43
C GLN A 33 14.66 -9.55 1.51
N ASP A 34 14.88 -8.58 2.40
CA ASP A 34 14.00 -7.44 2.54
C ASP A 34 13.93 -6.55 1.30
N PHE A 35 12.80 -5.87 1.14
CA PHE A 35 12.57 -4.93 0.07
C PHE A 35 13.50 -3.70 0.26
N PRO A 36 14.34 -3.35 -0.73
CA PRO A 36 15.30 -2.26 -0.56
C PRO A 36 14.63 -0.91 -0.28
N ASN A 37 15.24 -0.15 0.63
CA ASN A 37 14.76 1.16 1.09
C ASN A 37 13.38 1.15 1.77
N LEU A 38 12.86 -0.01 2.16
CA LEU A 38 11.69 -0.12 3.03
C LEU A 38 12.08 -0.86 4.33
N PRO A 39 11.90 -0.25 5.52
CA PRO A 39 12.06 -0.97 6.77
C PRO A 39 11.08 -2.14 6.86
N ARG A 40 11.58 -3.34 7.19
CA ARG A 40 10.74 -4.50 7.47
C ARG A 40 9.74 -4.17 8.60
N PRO A 41 8.43 -4.47 8.45
CA PRO A 41 7.49 -4.36 9.56
C PRO A 41 7.93 -5.22 10.76
N THR A 42 7.82 -4.70 11.98
CA THR A 42 8.33 -5.37 13.19
C THR A 42 7.77 -6.78 13.34
N ASP A 43 8.66 -7.74 13.58
CA ASP A 43 8.38 -9.19 13.74
C ASP A 43 7.66 -9.85 12.55
N ALA A 44 7.75 -9.28 11.35
CA ALA A 44 7.17 -9.85 10.14
C ALA A 44 8.09 -10.88 9.44
N GLU A 45 7.46 -11.89 8.84
CA GLU A 45 8.11 -12.98 8.11
C GLU A 45 7.93 -12.82 6.59
N ILE A 46 8.97 -13.04 5.80
CA ILE A 46 8.84 -13.09 4.33
C ILE A 46 8.22 -14.44 3.93
N VAL A 47 6.97 -14.42 3.50
CA VAL A 47 6.19 -15.61 3.11
C VAL A 47 6.04 -15.82 1.60
N ASP A 48 6.47 -14.84 0.80
CA ASP A 48 6.62 -14.94 -0.66
C ASP A 48 7.70 -13.95 -1.12
N TYR A 49 8.56 -14.38 -2.04
CA TYR A 49 9.66 -13.57 -2.57
C TYR A 49 9.84 -13.84 -4.06
N LYS A 50 9.84 -12.79 -4.88
CA LYS A 50 10.09 -12.85 -6.32
C LYS A 50 11.29 -11.94 -6.62
N PRO A 51 12.46 -12.50 -7.00
CA PRO A 51 13.62 -11.69 -7.35
C PRO A 51 13.38 -10.87 -8.63
N ALA A 52 14.27 -9.92 -8.90
CA ALA A 52 14.22 -9.08 -10.09
C ALA A 52 14.20 -9.91 -11.39
N THR A 53 13.12 -9.80 -12.16
CA THR A 53 12.91 -10.50 -13.43
C THR A 53 12.30 -9.55 -14.46
N SER A 54 12.73 -9.65 -15.72
CA SER A 54 12.14 -8.85 -16.81
C SER A 54 10.82 -9.48 -17.25
N GLN A 55 9.74 -8.69 -17.26
CA GLN A 55 8.40 -9.12 -17.64
C GLN A 55 7.55 -7.95 -18.16
N GLU A 56 6.49 -8.28 -18.89
CA GLU A 56 5.42 -7.32 -19.17
C GLU A 56 4.49 -7.22 -17.95
N ARG A 57 4.13 -6.00 -17.56
CA ARG A 57 3.20 -5.74 -16.45
C ARG A 57 2.09 -4.81 -16.88
N ILE A 58 0.89 -5.13 -16.39
CA ILE A 58 -0.24 -4.22 -16.34
C ILE A 58 -0.40 -3.84 -14.86
N ILE A 59 -0.19 -2.57 -14.55
CA ILE A 59 -0.16 -2.03 -13.20
C ILE A 59 -1.41 -1.16 -13.02
N PRO A 60 -2.32 -1.50 -12.09
CA PRO A 60 -3.55 -0.73 -11.89
C PRO A 60 -3.30 0.70 -11.43
N LEU A 61 -3.86 1.67 -12.17
CA LEU A 61 -3.94 3.09 -11.81
C LEU A 61 -5.39 3.49 -11.50
N GLY A 62 -6.21 2.51 -11.12
CA GLY A 62 -7.65 2.61 -10.89
C GLY A 62 -8.19 1.35 -10.21
N SER A 63 -9.47 1.36 -9.85
CA SER A 63 -10.14 0.17 -9.33
C SER A 63 -10.26 -0.92 -10.40
N ILE A 64 -10.43 -2.18 -9.97
CA ILE A 64 -10.53 -3.32 -10.87
C ILE A 64 -11.85 -4.07 -10.68
N ARG A 65 -12.40 -4.61 -11.76
CA ARG A 65 -13.63 -5.42 -11.76
C ARG A 65 -13.63 -6.44 -12.88
N LYS A 66 -14.42 -7.50 -12.74
CA LYS A 66 -14.65 -8.48 -13.80
C LYS A 66 -15.95 -8.14 -14.55
N ILE A 67 -15.87 -7.89 -15.86
CA ILE A 67 -17.03 -7.66 -16.74
C ILE A 67 -17.04 -8.75 -17.81
N SER A 68 -18.11 -9.52 -17.90
CA SER A 68 -18.27 -10.62 -18.87
C SER A 68 -17.08 -11.58 -18.89
N GLY A 69 -16.56 -11.93 -17.71
CA GLY A 69 -15.40 -12.81 -17.53
C GLY A 69 -14.03 -12.16 -17.75
N GLN A 70 -13.96 -10.93 -18.26
CA GLN A 70 -12.71 -10.21 -18.51
C GLN A 70 -12.39 -9.24 -17.37
N LEU A 71 -11.11 -9.18 -16.97
CA LEU A 71 -10.63 -8.15 -16.04
C LEU A 71 -10.67 -6.78 -16.73
N ARG A 72 -11.15 -5.77 -16.00
CA ARG A 72 -11.22 -4.37 -16.45
C ARG A 72 -10.63 -3.48 -15.36
N PHE A 73 -9.80 -2.54 -15.79
CA PHE A 73 -9.14 -1.55 -14.96
C PHE A 73 -9.72 -0.18 -15.28
N ASP A 74 -10.05 0.63 -14.28
CA ASP A 74 -10.50 2.02 -14.47
C ASP A 74 -9.33 3.00 -14.73
N GLY A 75 -8.10 2.48 -14.71
CA GLY A 75 -6.86 3.12 -15.15
C GLY A 75 -5.74 2.08 -15.08
N GLN A 76 -4.77 2.12 -15.99
CA GLN A 76 -3.63 1.19 -15.99
C GLN A 76 -2.39 1.79 -16.64
N VAL A 77 -1.21 1.36 -16.18
CA VAL A 77 0.06 1.48 -16.90
C VAL A 77 0.39 0.10 -17.46
N ALA A 78 0.66 -0.01 -18.76
CA ALA A 78 1.09 -1.25 -19.39
C ALA A 78 2.48 -1.03 -20.02
N SER A 79 3.48 -1.77 -19.54
CA SER A 79 4.86 -1.60 -20.01
C SER A 79 5.67 -2.89 -19.81
N ARG A 80 6.84 -2.96 -20.45
CA ARG A 80 7.86 -3.97 -20.18
C ARG A 80 8.92 -3.37 -19.26
N GLY A 81 9.43 -4.17 -18.33
CA GLY A 81 10.36 -3.70 -17.32
C GLY A 81 10.88 -4.82 -16.44
N THR A 82 11.74 -4.46 -15.49
CA THR A 82 12.20 -5.36 -14.44
C THR A 82 11.33 -5.22 -13.20
N SER A 83 10.90 -6.35 -12.64
CA SER A 83 10.00 -6.38 -11.49
C SER A 83 10.49 -7.34 -10.41
N ARG A 84 10.31 -6.94 -9.15
CA ARG A 84 10.62 -7.73 -7.94
C ARG A 84 9.53 -7.52 -6.91
N SER A 85 9.27 -8.51 -6.06
CA SER A 85 8.28 -8.35 -4.99
C SER A 85 8.60 -9.12 -3.72
N VAL A 86 8.21 -8.57 -2.57
CA VAL A 86 8.27 -9.22 -1.26
C VAL A 86 6.88 -9.23 -0.64
N THR A 87 6.47 -10.34 -0.04
CA THR A 87 5.26 -10.44 0.77
C THR A 87 5.60 -10.78 2.21
N TYR A 88 5.28 -9.86 3.10
CA TYR A 88 5.40 -9.99 4.54
C TYR A 88 4.10 -10.52 5.14
N GLN A 89 4.20 -11.55 5.99
CA GLN A 89 3.16 -11.92 6.94
C GLN A 89 3.44 -11.19 8.25
N LEU A 90 2.44 -10.44 8.73
CA LEU A 90 2.55 -9.68 9.98
C LEU A 90 2.22 -10.60 11.18
N PRO A 91 2.81 -10.34 12.37
CA PRO A 91 2.43 -11.05 13.59
C PRO A 91 0.98 -10.71 13.99
N PRO A 92 0.29 -11.58 14.77
CA PRO A 92 -1.14 -11.41 15.11
C PRO A 92 -1.51 -10.10 15.80
N GLU A 93 -0.54 -9.43 16.42
CA GLU A 93 -0.69 -8.18 17.18
C GLU A 93 -0.65 -6.93 16.29
N ARG A 94 -0.29 -7.06 15.00
CA ARG A 94 -0.15 -5.95 14.04
C ARG A 94 -1.23 -5.98 12.97
N SER A 95 -1.63 -4.80 12.49
CA SER A 95 -2.70 -4.68 11.48
C SER A 95 -2.17 -4.44 10.07
N ALA A 96 -2.96 -4.86 9.07
CA ALA A 96 -2.67 -4.59 7.66
C ALA A 96 -2.65 -3.09 7.34
N ASP A 97 -3.53 -2.29 7.98
CA ASP A 97 -3.63 -0.84 7.78
C ASP A 97 -2.42 -0.09 8.40
N GLU A 98 -1.94 -0.53 9.57
CA GLU A 98 -0.74 0.02 10.22
C GLU A 98 0.51 -0.18 9.35
N ALA A 99 0.75 -1.42 8.90
CA ALA A 99 1.91 -1.73 8.07
C ALA A 99 1.85 -1.04 6.70
N PHE A 100 0.66 -0.90 6.11
CA PHE A 100 0.43 -0.13 4.88
C PHE A 100 0.71 1.36 5.08
N THR A 101 0.25 1.93 6.20
CA THR A 101 0.46 3.34 6.55
C THR A 101 1.95 3.64 6.72
N ALA A 102 2.66 2.82 7.51
CA ALA A 102 4.10 2.95 7.71
C ALA A 102 4.89 2.82 6.40
N ALA A 103 4.51 1.88 5.51
CA ALA A 103 5.17 1.72 4.22
C ALA A 103 4.90 2.89 3.26
N ARG A 104 3.65 3.38 3.18
CA ARG A 104 3.29 4.59 2.42
C ARG A 104 4.14 5.78 2.85
N GLU A 105 4.21 6.05 4.16
CA GLU A 105 4.96 7.17 4.72
C GLU A 105 6.47 7.03 4.51
N ALA A 106 7.02 5.82 4.66
CA ALA A 106 8.43 5.55 4.38
C ALA A 106 8.82 5.85 2.93
N PHE A 107 7.96 5.55 1.95
CA PHE A 107 8.21 5.91 0.55
C PHE A 107 7.99 7.40 0.26
N GLN A 108 6.97 8.04 0.86
CA GLN A 108 6.76 9.49 0.72
C GLN A 108 7.94 10.31 1.28
N GLN A 109 8.53 9.88 2.41
CA GLN A 109 9.74 10.49 2.97
C GLN A 109 10.96 10.40 2.03
N GLN A 110 10.94 9.49 1.06
CA GLN A 110 11.95 9.35 0.00
C GLN A 110 11.62 10.15 -1.27
N GLY A 111 10.52 10.92 -1.26
CA GLY A 111 10.06 11.73 -2.40
C GLY A 111 9.07 11.03 -3.33
N ALA A 112 8.58 9.84 -2.97
CA ALA A 112 7.63 9.11 -3.82
C ALA A 112 6.25 9.81 -3.87
N GLN A 113 5.69 9.90 -5.08
CA GLN A 113 4.41 10.54 -5.37
C GLN A 113 3.31 9.49 -5.49
N LEU A 114 2.18 9.71 -4.82
CA LEU A 114 1.00 8.84 -4.94
C LEU A 114 0.36 9.01 -6.33
N LEU A 115 0.02 7.90 -6.97
CA LEU A 115 -0.70 7.86 -8.24
C LEU A 115 -2.15 7.37 -8.08
N PHE A 116 -2.33 6.29 -7.32
CA PHE A 116 -3.67 5.74 -7.07
C PHE A 116 -3.75 5.07 -5.71
N TRP A 117 -4.71 5.47 -4.86
CA TRP A 117 -5.00 4.83 -3.57
C TRP A 117 -6.48 4.49 -3.42
N CYS A 118 -6.77 3.22 -3.19
CA CYS A 118 -8.07 2.70 -2.76
C CYS A 118 -7.96 1.90 -1.45
N GLN A 119 -9.09 1.76 -0.76
CA GLN A 119 -9.20 0.94 0.44
C GLN A 119 -10.58 0.27 0.48
N ALA A 120 -10.67 -0.87 1.17
CA ALA A 120 -11.88 -1.66 1.26
C ALA A 120 -12.48 -1.96 -0.15
N ARG A 121 -13.78 -1.76 -0.32
CA ARG A 121 -14.50 -2.04 -1.58
C ARG A 121 -14.19 -1.06 -2.71
N ASP A 122 -13.56 0.08 -2.43
CA ASP A 122 -13.18 1.05 -3.46
C ASP A 122 -12.12 0.46 -4.43
N CYS A 123 -11.41 -0.58 -3.99
CA CYS A 123 -10.48 -1.34 -4.83
C CYS A 123 -11.14 -2.35 -5.77
N GLY A 124 -12.41 -2.71 -5.55
CA GLY A 124 -13.04 -3.88 -6.17
C GLY A 124 -12.74 -5.18 -5.43
N GLU A 125 -12.81 -6.31 -6.14
CA GLU A 125 -12.67 -7.65 -5.56
C GLU A 125 -11.21 -8.00 -5.24
N SER A 126 -10.91 -8.31 -3.98
CA SER A 126 -9.58 -8.72 -3.50
C SER A 126 -9.07 -10.02 -4.15
N SER A 127 -9.98 -10.84 -4.66
CA SER A 127 -9.68 -12.06 -5.43
C SER A 127 -8.97 -11.73 -6.77
N LEU A 128 -9.32 -10.60 -7.40
CA LEU A 128 -8.72 -10.15 -8.66
C LEU A 128 -7.33 -9.58 -8.42
N TRP A 129 -7.14 -8.79 -7.36
CA TRP A 129 -5.83 -8.30 -6.93
C TRP A 129 -4.87 -9.46 -6.64
N ALA A 130 -5.30 -10.40 -5.80
CA ALA A 130 -4.48 -11.53 -5.40
C ALA A 130 -4.06 -12.43 -6.57
N ASN A 131 -5.00 -12.78 -7.46
CA ASN A 131 -4.76 -13.80 -8.49
C ASN A 131 -4.33 -13.22 -9.84
N GLU A 132 -4.97 -12.14 -10.30
CA GLU A 132 -4.79 -11.61 -11.66
C GLU A 132 -3.75 -10.47 -11.71
N VAL A 133 -3.61 -9.68 -10.63
CA VAL A 133 -2.63 -8.57 -10.57
C VAL A 133 -1.28 -9.03 -10.03
N PHE A 134 -1.24 -9.62 -8.83
CA PHE A 134 0.02 -10.00 -8.15
C PHE A 134 0.43 -11.47 -8.36
N GLY A 135 -0.49 -12.34 -8.79
CA GLY A 135 -0.24 -13.77 -8.92
C GLY A 135 0.26 -14.39 -7.60
N ASN A 136 -0.40 -14.09 -6.49
CA ASN A 136 -0.10 -14.60 -5.15
C ASN A 136 -1.38 -14.77 -4.33
N ALA A 137 -1.90 -16.00 -4.27
CA ALA A 137 -3.13 -16.35 -3.53
C ALA A 137 -3.04 -16.14 -1.99
N ARG A 138 -1.85 -15.86 -1.43
CA ARG A 138 -1.73 -15.42 -0.02
C ARG A 138 -2.36 -14.04 0.19
N LEU A 139 -2.50 -13.25 -0.87
CA LEU A 139 -3.06 -11.90 -0.84
C LEU A 139 -4.60 -11.86 -0.92
N TYR A 140 -5.25 -13.02 -1.01
CA TYR A 140 -6.71 -13.11 -0.97
C TYR A 140 -7.25 -13.09 0.47
N GLY A 141 -8.24 -12.23 0.71
CA GLY A 141 -8.90 -12.01 1.99
C GLY A 141 -10.33 -11.50 1.83
N ALA A 142 -10.79 -10.65 2.75
CA ALA A 142 -12.09 -9.98 2.62
C ALA A 142 -11.91 -8.60 1.99
N ASP A 143 -12.78 -8.23 1.04
CA ASP A 143 -12.67 -6.95 0.32
C ASP A 143 -12.68 -5.72 1.24
N ASN A 144 -13.35 -5.81 2.40
CA ASN A 144 -13.35 -4.73 3.40
C ASN A 144 -12.00 -4.54 4.12
N GLY A 145 -11.12 -5.55 4.09
CA GLY A 145 -9.84 -5.56 4.81
C GLY A 145 -8.62 -5.39 3.91
N GLN A 146 -8.81 -4.87 2.69
CA GLN A 146 -7.74 -4.64 1.71
C GLN A 146 -7.41 -3.14 1.58
N ALA A 147 -6.16 -2.83 1.21
CA ALA A 147 -5.75 -1.51 0.73
C ALA A 147 -4.75 -1.66 -0.42
N TYR A 148 -4.83 -0.79 -1.42
CA TYR A 148 -3.86 -0.72 -2.52
C TYR A 148 -3.39 0.71 -2.75
N LEU A 149 -2.08 0.90 -2.86
CA LEU A 149 -1.46 2.16 -3.26
C LEU A 149 -0.44 1.93 -4.37
N LEU A 150 -0.52 2.73 -5.42
CA LEU A 150 0.53 2.89 -6.43
C LEU A 150 1.29 4.19 -6.20
N LEU A 151 2.61 4.10 -6.15
CA LEU A 151 3.57 5.20 -6.00
C LEU A 151 4.48 5.28 -7.23
N ARG A 152 4.94 6.49 -7.56
CA ARG A 152 6.07 6.77 -8.46
C ARG A 152 7.25 7.25 -7.62
N MET A 153 8.43 6.65 -7.72
CA MET A 153 9.53 6.92 -6.77
C MET A 153 10.06 8.37 -6.81
N ALA A 154 9.90 9.05 -7.95
CA ALA A 154 10.11 10.49 -8.13
C ALA A 154 9.26 10.96 -9.33
N PRO A 155 8.92 12.25 -9.48
CA PRO A 155 8.07 12.74 -10.57
C PRO A 155 8.49 12.32 -11.99
N ASP A 156 9.80 12.23 -12.24
CA ASP A 156 10.38 11.86 -13.54
C ASP A 156 10.97 10.43 -13.55
N SER A 157 10.77 9.64 -12.49
CA SER A 157 11.30 8.27 -12.38
C SER A 157 10.46 7.26 -13.15
N ASP A 158 11.08 6.32 -13.84
CA ASP A 158 10.38 5.18 -14.46
C ASP A 158 10.22 3.97 -13.51
N THR A 159 10.40 4.20 -12.20
CA THR A 159 10.19 3.23 -11.12
C THR A 159 8.83 3.46 -10.46
N LEU A 160 7.99 2.43 -10.51
CA LEU A 160 6.72 2.35 -9.77
C LEU A 160 6.86 1.38 -8.59
N VAL A 161 6.20 1.71 -7.48
CA VAL A 161 6.06 0.82 -6.31
C VAL A 161 4.59 0.62 -6.00
N ALA A 162 4.17 -0.64 -5.96
CA ALA A 162 2.83 -1.07 -5.63
C ALA A 162 2.79 -1.66 -4.23
N LEU A 163 2.06 -1.02 -3.32
CA LEU A 163 1.75 -1.54 -1.98
C LEU A 163 0.36 -2.17 -2.01
N TYR A 164 0.25 -3.38 -1.46
CA TYR A 164 -1.05 -4.01 -1.21
C TYR A 164 -1.05 -4.64 0.17
N SER A 165 -1.98 -4.24 1.03
CA SER A 165 -2.18 -4.90 2.32
C SER A 165 -3.54 -5.59 2.37
N ILE A 166 -3.62 -6.66 3.15
CA ILE A 166 -4.85 -7.45 3.29
C ILE A 166 -4.90 -8.13 4.66
N THR A 167 -6.06 -8.03 5.31
CA THR A 167 -6.43 -8.94 6.40
C THR A 167 -7.22 -10.11 5.83
N ARG A 168 -6.64 -11.31 5.92
CA ARG A 168 -7.24 -12.54 5.39
C ARG A 168 -8.41 -12.99 6.26
N GLY A 169 -9.31 -13.81 5.71
CA GLY A 169 -10.43 -14.41 6.46
C GLY A 169 -10.01 -15.24 7.68
N ASN A 170 -8.75 -15.68 7.77
CA ASN A 170 -8.18 -16.34 8.95
C ASN A 170 -7.40 -15.40 9.89
N ARG A 171 -7.66 -14.08 9.81
CA ARG A 171 -7.07 -12.98 10.59
C ARG A 171 -5.57 -12.72 10.40
N ARG A 172 -4.87 -13.47 9.54
CA ARG A 172 -3.50 -13.13 9.16
C ARG A 172 -3.49 -11.86 8.31
N ALA A 173 -2.72 -10.87 8.75
CA ALA A 173 -2.48 -9.66 7.98
C ALA A 173 -1.21 -9.82 7.12
N MET A 174 -1.25 -9.28 5.90
CA MET A 174 -0.15 -9.32 4.95
C MET A 174 0.16 -7.92 4.43
N LEU A 175 1.43 -7.65 4.16
CA LEU A 175 1.89 -6.50 3.36
C LEU A 175 2.67 -7.03 2.15
N HIS A 176 2.23 -6.69 0.96
CA HIS A 176 2.90 -6.95 -0.31
C HIS A 176 3.49 -5.66 -0.87
N VAL A 177 4.71 -5.77 -1.38
CA VAL A 177 5.46 -4.65 -1.96
C VAL A 177 6.06 -5.16 -3.27
N GLU A 178 5.62 -4.59 -4.40
CA GLU A 178 6.15 -4.88 -5.73
C GLU A 178 6.81 -3.62 -6.30
N GLU A 179 8.03 -3.75 -6.79
CA GLU A 179 8.68 -2.75 -7.64
C GLU A 179 8.50 -3.11 -9.11
N PHE A 180 8.34 -2.09 -9.94
CA PHE A 180 8.46 -2.20 -11.38
C PHE A 180 9.28 -1.04 -11.92
N GLN A 181 10.46 -1.34 -12.44
CA GLN A 181 11.30 -0.43 -13.21
C GLN A 181 11.01 -0.64 -14.69
N ALA A 182 10.40 0.33 -15.36
CA ALA A 182 10.12 0.24 -16.79
C ALA A 182 11.40 0.33 -17.63
N ASP A 183 11.41 -0.36 -18.78
CA ASP A 183 12.49 -0.30 -19.79
C ASP A 183 12.38 0.95 -20.69
N ALA A 184 11.24 1.65 -20.64
CA ALA A 184 10.93 2.83 -21.44
C ALA A 184 10.18 3.89 -20.61
N PRO A 185 10.30 5.19 -20.95
CA PRO A 185 9.67 6.28 -20.20
C PRO A 185 8.16 6.12 -20.04
N LEU A 186 7.69 6.23 -18.80
CA LEU A 186 6.27 6.10 -18.43
C LEU A 186 5.43 7.35 -18.74
N GLY A 187 6.07 8.46 -19.12
CA GLY A 187 5.40 9.73 -19.41
C GLY A 187 4.91 10.47 -18.17
N GLU A 188 3.90 11.33 -18.33
CA GLU A 188 3.24 12.01 -17.21
C GLU A 188 2.21 11.06 -16.57
N LEU A 189 2.43 10.71 -15.30
CA LEU A 189 1.49 9.97 -14.47
C LEU A 189 0.99 10.90 -13.36
N LEU A 190 -0.32 10.95 -13.16
CA LEU A 190 -0.98 11.89 -12.25
C LEU A 190 -1.82 11.17 -11.20
N PRO A 191 -1.92 11.72 -9.97
CA PRO A 191 -2.83 11.22 -8.96
C PRO A 191 -4.29 11.37 -9.38
N THR A 192 -5.16 10.47 -8.91
CA THR A 192 -6.61 10.71 -8.99
C THR A 192 -7.08 11.70 -7.93
N SER A 193 -8.16 12.45 -8.20
CA SER A 193 -8.80 13.33 -7.21
C SER A 193 -9.17 12.64 -5.89
N ALA A 194 -9.57 11.37 -5.96
CA ALA A 194 -9.88 10.57 -4.78
C ALA A 194 -8.62 10.17 -3.99
N THR A 195 -7.48 9.99 -4.67
CA THR A 195 -6.17 9.71 -4.05
C THR A 195 -5.68 10.94 -3.29
N LEU A 196 -5.73 12.13 -3.89
CA LEU A 196 -5.39 13.39 -3.22
C LEU A 196 -6.28 13.65 -2.00
N LEU A 197 -7.60 13.43 -2.12
CA LEU A 197 -8.51 13.56 -0.98
C LEU A 197 -8.19 12.56 0.14
N ARG A 198 -7.90 11.30 -0.19
CA ARG A 198 -7.62 10.26 0.80
C ARG A 198 -6.31 10.53 1.54
N GLU A 199 -5.29 10.97 0.82
CA GLU A 199 -4.01 11.41 1.40
C GLU A 199 -4.23 12.58 2.37
N LEU A 200 -4.88 13.67 1.93
CA LEU A 200 -5.20 14.83 2.78
C LEU A 200 -5.94 14.44 4.07
N LYS A 201 -6.85 13.46 4.01
CA LYS A 201 -7.59 12.97 5.19
C LYS A 201 -6.76 12.05 6.09
N SER A 202 -5.70 11.43 5.56
CA SER A 202 -4.83 10.49 6.28
C SER A 202 -3.68 11.19 6.98
N SER A 203 -2.89 11.99 6.26
CA SER A 203 -1.78 12.79 6.81
C SER A 203 -2.30 14.00 7.60
N GLY A 204 -3.35 14.65 7.07
CA GLY A 204 -3.78 15.99 7.44
C GLY A 204 -3.25 17.09 6.50
N ASP A 205 -2.33 16.79 5.58
CA ASP A 205 -1.84 17.74 4.59
C ASP A 205 -1.34 17.12 3.27
N LEU A 206 -1.34 17.93 2.22
CA LEU A 206 -0.73 17.64 0.92
C LEU A 206 0.44 18.58 0.68
N ASP A 207 1.67 18.06 0.68
CA ASP A 207 2.81 18.77 0.10
C ASP A 207 2.81 18.61 -1.43
N LEU A 208 2.54 19.72 -2.12
CA LEU A 208 2.58 19.84 -3.57
C LEU A 208 3.65 20.86 -3.99
N SER A 209 4.82 20.80 -3.36
CA SER A 209 6.00 21.63 -3.65
C SER A 209 6.52 21.54 -5.10
N MET A 210 6.09 20.54 -5.88
CA MET A 210 6.33 20.48 -7.32
C MET A 210 5.48 21.48 -8.13
N LEU A 211 4.36 21.98 -7.58
CA LEU A 211 3.48 22.96 -8.22
C LEU A 211 4.00 24.39 -8.03
N LYS A 212 5.13 24.67 -8.69
CA LYS A 212 5.77 25.98 -8.68
C LYS A 212 5.16 26.90 -9.74
N GLY A 213 4.78 28.11 -9.35
CA GLY A 213 4.18 29.11 -10.24
C GLY A 213 2.63 29.11 -10.21
N GLU A 214 2.04 29.62 -11.29
CA GLU A 214 0.59 29.80 -11.41
C GLU A 214 -0.17 28.46 -11.48
N PRO A 215 -1.43 28.42 -11.00
CA PRO A 215 -2.28 27.24 -11.12
C PRO A 215 -2.47 26.83 -12.59
N ARG A 216 -2.28 25.54 -12.87
CA ARG A 216 -2.43 24.97 -14.22
C ARG A 216 -3.28 23.71 -14.23
N GLU A 217 -3.98 23.48 -15.33
CA GLU A 217 -4.57 22.17 -15.59
C GLU A 217 -3.46 21.12 -15.81
N PRO A 218 -3.71 19.83 -15.50
CA PRO A 218 -4.95 19.29 -14.92
C PRO A 218 -5.05 19.43 -13.40
N TRP A 219 -4.06 20.01 -12.72
CA TRP A 219 -3.99 20.07 -11.26
C TRP A 219 -5.13 20.86 -10.61
N ILE A 220 -5.60 21.95 -11.25
CA ILE A 220 -6.79 22.68 -10.79
C ILE A 220 -8.02 21.74 -10.79
N THR A 221 -8.24 21.00 -11.87
CA THR A 221 -9.31 19.99 -11.96
C THR A 221 -9.14 18.86 -10.93
N LEU A 222 -7.92 18.37 -10.71
CA LEU A 222 -7.65 17.28 -9.76
C LEU A 222 -8.00 17.69 -8.33
N LEU A 223 -7.50 18.85 -7.88
CA LEU A 223 -7.72 19.38 -6.53
C LEU A 223 -9.18 19.82 -6.32
N SER A 224 -9.78 20.55 -7.27
CA SER A 224 -11.18 21.00 -7.13
C SER A 224 -12.16 19.83 -7.05
N ARG A 225 -12.00 18.80 -7.88
CA ARG A 225 -12.79 17.56 -7.77
C ARG A 225 -12.54 16.83 -6.46
N GLY A 226 -11.28 16.74 -6.01
CA GLY A 226 -10.91 16.12 -4.73
C GLY A 226 -11.62 16.79 -3.54
N LEU A 227 -11.56 18.11 -3.46
CA LEU A 227 -12.23 18.90 -2.43
C LEU A 227 -13.77 18.86 -2.54
N ASN A 228 -14.33 18.59 -3.72
CA ASN A 228 -15.79 18.48 -3.92
C ASN A 228 -16.35 17.07 -3.71
N LEU A 229 -15.51 16.03 -3.67
CA LEU A 229 -15.91 14.67 -3.23
C LEU A 229 -16.31 14.63 -1.75
N ASP A 230 -15.75 15.51 -0.92
CA ASP A 230 -16.15 15.70 0.49
C ASP A 230 -16.37 17.19 0.77
N SER A 231 -17.62 17.64 0.56
CA SER A 231 -17.98 19.06 0.65
C SER A 231 -17.98 19.65 2.07
N ALA A 232 -17.77 18.83 3.11
CA ALA A 232 -17.69 19.28 4.49
C ALA A 232 -16.28 19.76 4.88
N LEU A 233 -15.22 19.28 4.20
CA LEU A 233 -13.85 19.63 4.55
C LEU A 233 -13.57 21.13 4.35
N ARG A 234 -12.81 21.72 5.26
CA ARG A 234 -12.20 23.05 5.12
C ARG A 234 -10.69 22.87 5.08
N VAL A 235 -10.01 23.66 4.27
CA VAL A 235 -8.56 23.57 4.09
C VAL A 235 -7.89 24.94 4.12
N ILE A 236 -6.66 24.95 4.61
CA ILE A 236 -5.72 26.07 4.51
C ILE A 236 -4.86 25.88 3.26
N LEU A 237 -4.68 26.93 2.48
CA LEU A 237 -3.80 26.96 1.31
C LEU A 237 -2.57 27.83 1.63
N SER A 238 -1.39 27.21 1.62
CA SER A 238 -0.11 27.84 1.91
C SER A 238 0.83 27.78 0.70
N GLY A 239 1.71 28.78 0.55
CA GLY A 239 2.74 28.82 -0.49
C GLY A 239 2.73 30.11 -1.34
N PRO A 240 3.72 30.31 -2.23
CA PRO A 240 3.94 31.58 -2.92
C PRO A 240 2.79 32.06 -3.82
N THR A 241 2.00 31.13 -4.35
CA THR A 241 0.85 31.39 -5.24
C THR A 241 -0.49 30.92 -4.63
N SER A 242 -0.57 30.80 -3.30
CA SER A 242 -1.75 30.24 -2.62
C SER A 242 -3.07 30.99 -2.91
N GLU A 243 -3.06 32.31 -3.07
CA GLU A 243 -4.26 33.07 -3.41
C GLU A 243 -4.69 32.86 -4.88
N ALA A 244 -3.74 32.69 -5.80
CA ALA A 244 -4.06 32.32 -7.18
C ALA A 244 -4.68 30.91 -7.23
N TRP A 245 -4.12 29.96 -6.47
CA TRP A 245 -4.71 28.63 -6.29
C TRP A 245 -6.12 28.70 -5.67
N ARG A 246 -6.31 29.53 -4.66
CA ARG A 246 -7.60 29.77 -4.02
C ARG A 246 -8.65 30.27 -5.02
N GLN A 247 -8.31 31.26 -5.84
CA GLN A 247 -9.21 31.77 -6.87
C GLN A 247 -9.51 30.71 -7.95
N ALA A 248 -8.48 30.02 -8.47
CA ALA A 248 -8.66 28.97 -9.47
C ALA A 248 -9.54 27.80 -8.98
N LEU A 249 -9.46 27.44 -7.70
CA LEU A 249 -10.34 26.44 -7.08
C LEU A 249 -11.78 26.95 -6.91
N ILE A 250 -11.98 28.23 -6.59
CA ILE A 250 -13.30 28.87 -6.54
C ILE A 250 -13.95 28.89 -7.94
N ASP A 251 -13.17 29.23 -8.97
CA ASP A 251 -13.64 29.27 -10.37
C ASP A 251 -13.98 27.85 -10.90
N LYS A 252 -13.41 26.79 -10.31
CA LYS A 252 -13.83 25.39 -10.51
C LYS A 252 -14.89 24.89 -9.53
N GLY A 253 -15.57 25.80 -8.81
CA GLY A 253 -16.75 25.50 -8.01
C GLY A 253 -16.48 24.98 -6.60
N VAL A 254 -15.26 25.07 -6.07
CA VAL A 254 -15.02 24.87 -4.64
C VAL A 254 -15.53 26.09 -3.87
N ARG A 255 -16.39 25.89 -2.85
CA ARG A 255 -16.95 27.01 -2.08
C ARG A 255 -15.82 27.78 -1.36
N GLY A 256 -15.61 29.05 -1.68
CA GLY A 256 -14.52 29.87 -1.13
C GLY A 256 -14.50 30.02 0.40
N ALA A 257 -15.64 29.83 1.08
CA ALA A 257 -15.73 29.77 2.54
C ALA A 257 -15.09 28.50 3.17
N ARG A 258 -14.64 27.55 2.34
CA ARG A 258 -13.90 26.35 2.73
C ARG A 258 -12.38 26.49 2.52
N LEU A 259 -11.93 27.59 1.92
CA LEU A 259 -10.55 27.82 1.53
C LEU A 259 -10.01 29.02 2.30
N GLU A 260 -9.17 28.74 3.29
CA GLU A 260 -8.50 29.72 4.14
C GLU A 260 -7.05 29.91 3.69
N SER A 261 -6.49 31.10 3.92
CA SER A 261 -5.13 31.44 3.51
C SER A 261 -4.15 31.14 4.64
N GLY A 262 -3.08 30.41 4.34
CA GLY A 262 -2.02 30.04 5.28
C GLY A 262 -0.67 30.65 4.93
N ASN A 263 0.31 30.43 5.80
CA ASN A 263 1.66 30.99 5.70
C ASN A 263 2.78 29.94 5.86
N LYS A 264 2.48 28.64 5.72
CA LYS A 264 3.48 27.56 5.84
C LYS A 264 4.56 27.71 4.74
N PRO A 265 5.85 27.77 5.10
CA PRO A 265 6.92 27.90 4.11
C PRO A 265 6.99 26.69 3.18
N THR A 266 6.86 26.92 1.87
CA THR A 266 7.01 25.89 0.81
C THR A 266 7.45 26.56 -0.50
N GLN A 267 7.97 25.76 -1.44
CA GLN A 267 8.33 26.22 -2.79
C GLN A 267 7.18 26.14 -3.81
N GLY A 268 6.08 25.46 -3.47
CA GLY A 268 4.91 25.26 -4.33
C GLY A 268 3.62 25.49 -3.57
N LEU A 269 2.66 24.56 -3.69
CA LEU A 269 1.42 24.58 -2.92
C LEU A 269 1.50 23.61 -1.73
N VAL A 270 0.95 24.00 -0.58
CA VAL A 270 0.63 23.08 0.51
C VAL A 270 -0.85 23.26 0.87
N VAL A 271 -1.57 22.14 1.03
CA VAL A 271 -2.99 22.11 1.40
C VAL A 271 -3.14 21.40 2.73
N GLU A 272 -3.60 22.09 3.78
CA GLU A 272 -3.71 21.55 5.14
C GLU A 272 -5.16 21.42 5.56
N LEU A 273 -5.53 20.28 6.16
CA LEU A 273 -6.89 20.01 6.64
C LEU A 273 -7.15 20.74 7.95
N ILE A 274 -8.21 21.56 7.99
CA ILE A 274 -8.71 22.14 9.24
C ILE A 274 -9.51 21.07 9.97
N ARG A 275 -9.05 20.71 11.18
CA ARG A 275 -9.67 19.74 12.08
C ARG A 275 -10.61 20.43 13.07
#